data_AF-A0A353BZK6-F1
#
_entry.id   AF-A0A353BZK6-F1
#
_cell.length_a   1.000
_cell.length_b   1.000
_cell.length_c   1.000
_cell.angle_alpha   90.00
_cell.angle_beta   90.00
_cell.angle_gamma   90.00
#
_symmetry.space_group_name_H-M   'P 1'
#
loop_
_entity.id
_entity.type
_entity.pdbx_description
1 polymer ?
#
loop_
_entity_poly.entity_id
_entity_poly.type
_entity_poly.pdbx_seq_one_letter_code
_entity_poly.pdbx_strand_id
1 'polypeptide(L)'
;MIAFKVGAQEPAIILKAQPSAKPTIWFTVDDVKQEFNRLKTKGVQFCSEPFLIRTGLAVEFEDPLGNHLGITDYSAVQITTNETTFAGRD
;
A
#
# COMPACT_ATOMS: atom_id res chain seq x y z
N MET A 1 2.25 -16.57 3.86
CA MET A 1 2.06 -15.12 4.06
C MET A 1 0.81 -14.94 4.88
N ILE A 2 0.85 -14.15 5.95
CA ILE A 2 -0.30 -13.85 6.81
C ILE A 2 -0.48 -12.34 6.84
N ALA A 3 -1.72 -11.88 6.73
CA ALA A 3 -2.04 -10.47 6.66
C ALA A 3 -2.98 -10.10 7.82
N PHE A 4 -2.63 -9.06 8.57
CA PHE A 4 -3.35 -8.59 9.74
C PHE A 4 -3.98 -7.23 9.44
N LYS A 5 -5.24 -7.06 9.84
CA LYS A 5 -5.89 -5.74 9.88
C LYS A 5 -5.43 -5.00 11.13
N VAL A 6 -5.34 -3.67 11.03
CA VAL A 6 -5.10 -2.79 12.18
C VAL A 6 -6.29 -1.84 12.27
N GLY A 7 -7.13 -2.04 13.28
CA GLY A 7 -8.42 -1.36 13.36
C GLY A 7 -9.31 -1.71 12.16
N ALA A 8 -9.89 -0.69 11.52
CA ALA A 8 -10.74 -0.84 10.33
C ALA A 8 -9.96 -0.89 9.00
N GLN A 9 -8.62 -0.76 9.03
CA GLN A 9 -7.81 -0.75 7.81
C GLN A 9 -7.69 -2.16 7.21
N GLU A 10 -7.83 -2.26 5.87
CA GLU A 10 -7.42 -3.45 5.10
C GLU A 10 -5.91 -3.72 5.27
N PRO A 11 -5.39 -4.95 5.05
CA PRO A 11 -4.27 -5.48 5.82
C PRO A 11 -3.08 -4.52 5.90
N ALA A 12 -2.85 -3.99 7.11
CA ALA A 12 -1.83 -3.01 7.39
C ALA A 12 -0.49 -3.64 7.75
N ILE A 13 -0.49 -4.93 8.14
CA ILE A 13 0.73 -5.68 8.46
C ILE A 13 0.70 -7.02 7.74
N ILE A 14 1.74 -7.28 6.94
CA ILE A 14 1.89 -8.53 6.19
C ILE A 14 3.17 -9.24 6.64
N LEU A 15 3.04 -10.46 7.14
CA LEU A 15 4.16 -11.32 7.49
C LEU A 15 4.45 -12.31 6.36
N LYS A 16 5.67 -12.26 5.84
CA LYS A 16 6.20 -13.18 4.83
C LYS A 16 7.34 -14.00 5.45
N ALA A 17 7.12 -15.31 5.59
CA ALA A 17 8.15 -16.26 6.03
C ALA A 17 8.98 -16.73 4.81
N GLN A 18 9.74 -15.81 4.20
CA GLN A 18 10.65 -16.10 3.09
C GLN A 18 12.02 -15.50 3.41
N PRO A 19 13.14 -16.23 3.24
CA PRO A 19 14.48 -15.73 3.58
C PRO A 19 14.88 -14.44 2.86
N SER A 20 14.35 -14.21 1.65
CA SER A 20 14.60 -13.02 0.84
C SER A 20 13.65 -11.86 1.13
N ALA A 21 12.71 -12.00 2.06
CA ALA A 21 11.77 -10.95 2.38
C ALA A 21 12.49 -9.79 3.07
N LYS A 22 12.50 -8.62 2.41
CA LYS A 22 12.91 -7.36 3.03
C LYS A 22 11.69 -6.71 3.72
N PRO A 23 11.87 -6.08 4.89
CA PRO A 23 10.84 -5.21 5.46
C PRO A 23 10.53 -4.08 4.48
N THR A 24 9.24 -3.86 4.21
CA THR A 24 8.78 -2.84 3.27
C THR A 24 7.69 -2.00 3.92
N ILE A 25 7.77 -0.68 3.78
CA ILE A 25 6.71 0.26 4.20
C ILE A 25 5.96 0.70 2.94
N TRP A 26 4.64 0.51 2.93
CA TRP A 26 3.78 0.99 1.85
C TRP A 26 3.00 2.22 2.26
N PHE A 27 2.96 3.22 1.39
CA PHE A 27 2.15 4.42 1.54
C PHE A 27 0.93 4.36 0.62
N THR A 28 -0.22 4.82 1.11
CA THR A 28 -1.40 4.98 0.28
C THR A 28 -1.31 6.26 -0.52
N VAL A 29 -1.67 6.19 -1.80
CA VAL A 29 -1.73 7.33 -2.74
C VAL A 29 -3.02 7.26 -3.54
N ASP A 30 -3.45 8.36 -4.14
CA ASP A 30 -4.71 8.37 -4.90
C ASP A 30 -4.62 7.59 -6.22
N ASP A 31 -3.49 7.70 -6.93
CA ASP A 31 -3.22 7.00 -8.20
C ASP A 31 -1.74 6.58 -8.27
N VAL A 32 -1.49 5.26 -8.28
CA VAL A 32 -0.13 4.71 -8.32
C VAL A 32 0.60 5.08 -9.61
N LYS A 33 -0.06 5.13 -10.76
CA LYS A 33 0.59 5.43 -12.04
C LYS A 33 0.99 6.90 -12.10
N GLN A 34 0.13 7.80 -11.62
CA GLN A 34 0.45 9.22 -11.56
C GLN A 34 1.65 9.46 -10.64
N GLU A 35 1.64 8.87 -9.44
CA GLU A 35 2.70 9.06 -8.45
C GLU A 35 4.01 8.39 -8.88
N PHE A 36 3.96 7.19 -9.47
CA PHE A 36 5.10 6.53 -10.09
C PHE A 36 5.80 7.44 -11.11
N ASN A 37 5.04 8.01 -12.05
CA ASN A 37 5.60 8.91 -13.06
C ASN A 37 6.20 10.16 -12.42
N ARG A 38 5.51 10.77 -11.44
CA ARG A 38 6.00 11.94 -10.71
C ARG A 38 7.34 11.66 -10.03
N LEU A 39 7.47 10.53 -9.32
CA LEU A 39 8.70 10.16 -8.63
C LEU A 39 9.81 9.74 -9.60
N LYS A 40 9.48 9.03 -10.68
CA LYS A 40 10.43 8.65 -11.74
C LYS A 40 11.07 9.88 -12.40
N THR A 41 10.28 10.94 -12.66
CA THR A 41 10.82 12.22 -13.18
C THR A 41 11.76 12.94 -12.20
N LYS A 42 11.70 12.60 -10.91
CA LYS A 42 12.59 13.13 -9.86
C LYS A 42 13.81 12.24 -9.58
N GLY A 43 14.00 11.18 -10.37
CA GLY A 43 15.17 10.29 -10.26
C GLY A 43 15.02 9.14 -9.28
N VAL A 44 13.81 8.86 -8.76
CA VAL A 44 13.58 7.66 -7.94
C VAL A 44 13.72 6.41 -8.81
N GLN A 45 14.51 5.45 -8.33
CA GLN A 45 14.71 4.17 -8.99
C GLN A 45 13.70 3.14 -8.47
N PHE A 46 12.85 2.65 -9.36
CA PHE A 46 11.83 1.66 -9.04
C PHE A 46 12.33 0.24 -9.31
N CYS A 47 11.86 -0.71 -8.50
CA CYS A 47 12.17 -2.13 -8.65
C CYS A 47 11.45 -2.76 -9.85
N SER A 48 10.32 -2.18 -10.26
CA SER A 48 9.50 -2.62 -11.39
C SER A 48 8.60 -1.49 -11.91
N GLU A 49 7.89 -1.74 -13.00
CA GLU A 49 6.70 -0.97 -13.35
C GLU A 49 5.54 -1.29 -12.38
N PRO A 50 4.51 -0.43 -12.27
CA PRO A 50 3.34 -0.71 -11.44
C PRO A 50 2.65 -2.03 -11.79
N PHE A 51 2.28 -2.78 -10.77
CA PHE A 51 1.67 -4.11 -10.91
C PHE A 51 0.38 -4.22 -10.09
N LEU A 52 -0.51 -5.10 -10.56
CA LEU A 52 -1.77 -5.37 -9.87
C LEU A 52 -1.53 -6.25 -8.64
N ILE A 53 -2.16 -5.87 -7.55
CA ILE A 53 -2.35 -6.67 -6.35
C ILE A 53 -3.84 -6.91 -6.15
N ARG A 54 -4.21 -7.78 -5.20
CA ARG A 54 -5.61 -8.09 -4.91
C ARG A 54 -6.45 -6.86 -4.57
N THR A 55 -5.83 -5.82 -4.04
CA THR A 55 -6.51 -4.64 -3.52
C THR A 55 -6.35 -3.39 -4.37
N GLY A 56 -5.63 -3.42 -5.50
CA GLY A 56 -5.40 -2.23 -6.34
C GLY A 56 -4.13 -2.35 -7.17
N LEU A 57 -3.51 -1.22 -7.51
CA LEU A 57 -2.14 -1.19 -8.02
C LEU A 57 -1.15 -0.99 -6.88
N ALA A 58 0.07 -1.46 -7.10
CA ALA A 58 1.22 -1.16 -6.26
C ALA A 58 2.49 -1.04 -7.09
N VAL A 59 3.49 -0.36 -6.54
CA VAL A 59 4.86 -0.39 -7.05
C VAL A 59 5.83 -0.21 -5.89
N GLU A 60 7.00 -0.84 -5.98
CA GLU A 60 8.05 -0.78 -4.96
C GLU A 60 9.31 -0.10 -5.50
N PHE A 61 10.04 0.57 -4.62
CA PHE A 61 11.28 1.28 -4.90
C PHE A 61 12.20 1.26 -3.68
N GLU A 62 13.47 1.60 -3.89
CA GLU A 62 14.42 1.81 -2.80
C GLU A 62 14.63 3.31 -2.57
N ASP A 63 14.74 3.72 -1.31
CA ASP A 63 15.25 5.04 -0.97
C ASP A 63 16.78 5.09 -1.16
N PRO A 64 17.43 6.27 -1.06
CA PRO A 64 18.87 6.39 -1.22
C PRO A 64 19.72 5.60 -0.22
N LEU A 65 19.12 5.09 0.86
CA LEU A 65 19.77 4.28 1.89
C LEU A 65 19.49 2.77 1.70
N GLY A 66 18.75 2.39 0.65
CA GLY A 66 18.40 1.01 0.34
C GLY A 66 17.19 0.46 1.12
N ASN A 67 16.42 1.33 1.80
CA ASN A 67 15.17 0.90 2.43
C ASN A 67 14.13 0.61 1.36
N HIS A 68 13.45 -0.52 1.49
CA HIS A 68 12.34 -0.88 0.59
C HIS A 68 11.08 -0.13 0.98
N LEU A 69 10.55 0.62 0.02
CA LEU A 69 9.31 1.36 0.13
C LEU A 69 8.37 0.95 -1.00
N GLY A 70 7.08 1.23 -0.83
CA GLY A 70 6.11 1.08 -1.89
C GLY A 70 4.97 2.07 -1.79
N ILE A 71 4.21 2.19 -2.88
CA ILE A 71 2.96 2.94 -2.92
C ILE A 71 1.84 2.04 -3.43
N THR A 72 0.62 2.25 -2.94
CA THR A 72 -0.58 1.53 -3.39
C THR A 72 -1.80 2.43 -3.38
N ASP A 73 -2.74 2.23 -4.31
CA ASP A 73 -3.95 3.05 -4.42
C ASP A 73 -5.21 2.41 -3.82
N TYR A 74 -5.14 1.15 -3.40
CA TYR A 74 -6.29 0.39 -2.93
C TYR A 74 -7.54 0.46 -3.86
N SER A 75 -7.33 0.74 -5.15
CA SER A 75 -8.42 1.02 -6.12
C SER A 75 -9.37 -0.15 -6.37
N ALA A 76 -9.01 -1.36 -5.96
CA ALA A 76 -9.86 -2.55 -6.05
C ALA A 76 -10.54 -2.92 -4.72
N VAL A 77 -10.31 -2.17 -3.64
CA VAL A 77 -11.03 -2.33 -2.38
C VAL A 77 -12.38 -1.64 -2.50
N GLN A 78 -13.47 -2.40 -2.37
CA GLN A 78 -14.78 -1.80 -2.17
C GLN A 78 -14.90 -1.31 -0.74
N ILE A 79 -14.94 0.01 -0.54
CA ILE A 79 -15.27 0.60 0.76
C ILE A 79 -16.74 0.27 1.04
N THR A 80 -16.99 -0.68 1.94
CA THR A 80 -18.33 -0.90 2.49
C THR A 80 -18.50 0.06 3.65
N THR A 81 -19.12 1.22 3.40
CA THR A 81 -19.48 2.18 4.47
C THR A 81 -20.63 1.59 5.29
N ASN A 82 -20.30 0.86 6.36
CA ASN A 82 -21.24 0.62 7.44
C ASN A 82 -21.04 1.69 8.52
N GLU A 83 -21.47 2.92 8.21
CA GLU A 83 -21.65 3.94 9.25
C GLU A 83 -22.92 3.63 10.03
N THR A 84 -22.81 2.82 11.09
CA THR A 84 -23.87 2.76 12.09
C THR A 84 -23.79 4.03 12.93
N THR A 85 -24.73 4.93 12.68
CA THR A 85 -25.02 6.12 13.50
C THR A 85 -25.11 5.73 14.98
N PHE A 86 -24.15 6.15 15.80
CA PHE A 86 -24.35 6.23 17.24
C PHE A 86 -25.28 7.41 17.51
N ALA A 87 -26.59 7.18 17.37
CA ALA A 87 -27.60 8.06 17.92
C ALA A 87 -27.45 8.01 19.45
N GLY A 88 -27.21 9.19 20.04
CA GLY A 88 -27.10 9.36 21.48
C GLY A 88 -28.26 8.70 22.21
N ARG A 89 -27.93 7.99 23.28
CA ARG A 89 -28.88 7.73 24.36
C ARG A 89 -28.56 8.72 25.45
N ASP A 90 -29.50 9.64 25.65
CA ASP A 90 -29.71 10.38 26.89
C ASP A 90 -29.95 9.41 28.06
#